data_AF-A0AA41JE82-F1
#
_entry.id   AF-A0AA41JE82-F1
#
_cell.length_a   1.000
_cell.length_b   1.000
_cell.length_c   1.000
_cell.angle_alpha   90.00
_cell.angle_beta   90.00
_cell.angle_gamma   90.00
#
_symmetry.space_group_name_H-M   'P 1'
#
loop_
_entity.id
_entity.type
_entity.pdbx_description
1 polymer ?
#
loop_
_entity_poly.entity_id
_entity_poly.type
_entity_poly.pdbx_seq_one_letter_code
_entity_poly.pdbx_strand_id
1 'polypeptide(L)'
;MSKAYLKGMLHASTERDYTYRISQNNEELTEILSSIIQDLGFDSWTYEEGDRGVHVVEFSKKLVDGFEINSKPEKRDYIRGYFDADGSVPKSPDVRFYIYFAQKDRKDLREVRKFLEEFKIETGKLHRPSKKSRPDY
;
A
#
# COMPACT_ATOMS: atom_id res chain seq x y z
N MET A 1 13.24 3.70 4.12
CA MET A 1 11.79 3.98 4.31
C MET A 1 11.40 3.52 5.71
N SER A 2 10.19 3.82 6.21
CA SER A 2 9.85 3.63 7.63
C SER A 2 8.81 2.53 7.89
N LYS A 3 8.58 2.21 9.17
CA LYS A 3 7.48 1.35 9.66
C LYS A 3 6.11 1.79 9.11
N ALA A 4 5.91 3.09 8.90
CA ALA A 4 4.69 3.65 8.33
C ALA A 4 4.51 3.28 6.85
N TYR A 5 5.60 3.23 6.08
CA TYR A 5 5.57 2.75 4.70
C TYR A 5 5.13 1.29 4.63
N LEU A 6 5.70 0.41 5.47
CA LEU A 6 5.29 -0.99 5.54
C LEU A 6 3.81 -1.14 5.92
N LYS A 7 3.32 -0.31 6.85
CA LYS A 7 1.89 -0.29 7.22
C LYS A 7 0.98 0.12 6.05
N GLY A 8 1.45 1.04 5.20
CA GLY A 8 0.75 1.38 3.95
C GLY A 8 0.77 0.24 2.94
N MET A 9 1.89 -0.47 2.83
CA MET A 9 2.02 -1.63 1.94
C MET A 9 1.13 -2.82 2.33
N LEU A 10 0.66 -2.88 3.58
CA LEU A 10 -0.21 -3.97 4.05
C LEU A 10 -1.55 -4.06 3.31
N HIS A 11 -1.97 -3.00 2.61
CA HIS A 11 -3.20 -3.04 1.78
C HIS A 11 -3.09 -4.03 0.61
N ALA A 12 -1.87 -4.33 0.17
CA ALA A 12 -1.56 -5.40 -0.79
C ALA A 12 -1.15 -6.73 -0.13
N SER A 13 -1.24 -6.85 1.20
CA SER A 13 -0.77 -8.03 1.92
C SER A 13 -1.86 -9.08 2.15
N THR A 14 -1.42 -10.32 2.33
CA THR A 14 -2.22 -11.40 2.91
C THR A 14 -1.79 -11.62 4.35
N GLU A 15 -2.75 -11.63 5.26
CA GLU A 15 -2.53 -11.88 6.67
C GLU A 15 -2.45 -13.40 6.97
N ARG A 16 -1.47 -13.82 7.76
CA ARG A 16 -1.35 -15.16 8.37
C ARG A 16 -1.47 -15.05 9.89
N ASP A 17 -1.34 -16.13 10.65
CA ASP A 17 -1.50 -16.05 12.11
C ASP A 17 -0.48 -15.08 12.76
N TYR A 18 0.80 -15.17 12.35
CA TYR A 18 1.91 -14.44 12.96
C TYR A 18 2.68 -13.51 12.02
N THR A 19 2.38 -13.57 10.72
CA THR A 19 3.11 -12.87 9.67
C THR A 19 2.18 -12.13 8.72
N TYR A 20 2.75 -11.16 8.02
CA TYR A 20 2.17 -10.59 6.80
C TYR A 20 2.97 -11.07 5.60
N ARG A 21 2.28 -11.36 4.50
CA ARG A 21 2.87 -11.69 3.20
C ARG A 21 2.51 -10.62 2.18
N ILE A 22 3.51 -10.00 1.56
CA ILE A 22 3.31 -9.09 0.43
C ILE A 22 3.81 -9.80 -0.81
N SER A 23 2.91 -10.04 -1.78
CA SER A 23 3.23 -10.67 -3.06
C SER A 23 3.26 -9.63 -4.16
N GLN A 24 4.32 -9.60 -4.95
CA GLN A 24 4.55 -8.64 -6.04
C GLN A 24 5.10 -9.36 -7.27
N ASN A 25 4.80 -8.85 -8.46
CA ASN A 25 5.43 -9.29 -9.71
C ASN A 25 6.75 -8.53 -10.01
N ASN A 26 7.17 -7.65 -9.09
CA ASN A 26 8.40 -6.90 -9.16
C ASN A 26 9.34 -7.41 -8.05
N GLU A 27 10.40 -8.12 -8.46
CA GLU A 27 11.42 -8.66 -7.55
C GLU A 27 12.16 -7.55 -6.80
N GLU A 28 12.56 -6.47 -7.49
CA GLU A 28 13.30 -5.34 -6.90
C GLU A 28 12.50 -4.69 -5.75
N LEU A 29 11.19 -4.53 -5.91
CA LEU A 29 10.34 -4.03 -4.83
C LEU A 29 10.35 -4.98 -3.62
N THR A 30 10.35 -6.29 -3.86
CA THR A 30 10.39 -7.32 -2.81
C THR A 30 11.71 -7.26 -2.03
N GLU A 31 12.84 -7.06 -2.73
CA GLU A 31 14.17 -6.87 -2.12
C GLU A 31 14.27 -5.57 -1.31
N ILE A 32 13.70 -4.47 -1.82
CA ILE A 32 13.62 -3.18 -1.11
C ILE A 32 12.83 -3.36 0.18
N LEU A 33 11.66 -4.02 0.13
CA LEU A 33 10.85 -4.29 1.32
C LEU A 33 11.62 -5.13 2.34
N SER A 34 12.30 -6.19 1.89
CA SER A 34 13.14 -7.05 2.72
C SER A 34 14.23 -6.24 3.44
N SER A 35 14.92 -5.37 2.70
CA SER A 35 15.96 -4.49 3.26
C SER A 35 15.40 -3.53 4.30
N ILE A 36 14.24 -2.91 4.04
CA ILE A 36 13.55 -2.03 5.02
C ILE A 36 13.20 -2.80 6.30
N ILE A 37 12.72 -4.04 6.18
CA ILE A 37 12.35 -4.89 7.33
C ILE A 37 13.59 -5.20 8.18
N GLN A 38 14.70 -5.56 7.53
CA GLN A 38 15.97 -5.86 8.18
C GLN A 38 16.59 -4.63 8.86
N ASP A 39 16.54 -3.47 8.21
CA ASP A 39 16.99 -2.19 8.77
C ASP A 39 16.19 -1.79 10.03
N LEU A 40 14.94 -2.24 10.13
CA LEU A 40 14.08 -2.04 11.31
C LEU A 40 14.33 -3.08 12.42
N GLY A 41 15.28 -4.00 12.22
CA GLY A 41 15.70 -5.00 13.20
C GLY A 41 14.81 -6.25 13.24
N PHE A 42 14.09 -6.55 12.16
CA PHE A 42 13.25 -7.74 12.05
C PHE A 42 13.73 -8.64 10.91
N ASP A 43 13.52 -9.94 11.07
CA ASP A 43 13.76 -10.90 10.00
C ASP A 43 12.69 -10.79 8.91
N SER A 44 13.12 -11.04 7.68
CA SER A 44 12.29 -11.16 6.49
C SER A 44 12.63 -12.44 5.74
N TRP A 45 11.61 -13.05 5.13
CA TRP A 45 11.79 -14.19 4.23
C TRP A 45 11.32 -13.81 2.84
N THR A 46 12.19 -13.99 1.84
CA THR A 46 11.87 -13.74 0.44
C THR A 46 11.89 -15.04 -0.35
N TYR A 47 10.86 -15.28 -1.16
CA TYR A 47 10.76 -16.48 -2.00
C TYR A 47 9.82 -16.25 -3.18
N GLU A 48 9.96 -17.05 -4.24
CA GLU A 48 9.03 -17.07 -5.36
C GLU A 48 7.86 -18.03 -5.09
N GLU A 49 6.63 -17.59 -5.39
CA GLU A 49 5.42 -18.40 -5.24
C GLU A 49 5.04 -19.07 -6.57
N GLY A 50 5.45 -20.34 -6.72
CA GLY A 50 5.26 -21.12 -7.95
C GLY A 50 6.29 -20.75 -9.01
N ASP A 51 5.90 -20.88 -10.28
CA ASP A 51 6.74 -20.60 -11.47
C ASP A 51 6.04 -19.55 -12.35
N ARG A 52 5.71 -18.41 -11.74
CA ARG A 52 4.88 -17.35 -12.35
C ARG A 52 5.51 -15.96 -12.22
N GLY A 53 6.74 -15.85 -11.71
CA GLY A 53 7.39 -14.57 -11.47
C GLY A 53 6.70 -13.73 -10.40
N VAL A 54 6.14 -14.39 -9.38
CA VAL A 54 5.53 -13.72 -8.22
C VAL A 54 6.46 -13.89 -7.03
N HIS A 55 7.05 -12.78 -6.61
CA HIS A 55 7.98 -12.72 -5.49
C HIS A 55 7.23 -12.31 -4.24
N VAL A 56 7.56 -12.95 -3.13
CA VAL A 56 6.92 -12.75 -1.84
C VAL A 56 7.95 -12.27 -0.85
N VAL A 57 7.60 -11.26 -0.06
CA VAL A 57 8.27 -10.94 1.20
C VAL A 57 7.31 -11.23 2.35
N GLU A 58 7.79 -12.00 3.32
CA GLU A 58 7.07 -12.38 4.53
C GLU A 58 7.81 -11.88 5.76
N PHE A 59 7.08 -11.35 6.74
CA PHE A 59 7.67 -10.80 7.97
C PHE A 59 6.68 -10.84 9.14
N SER A 60 7.21 -10.74 10.36
CA SER A 60 6.39 -10.81 11.59
C SER A 60 5.45 -9.62 11.74
N LYS A 61 4.18 -9.87 12.13
CA LYS A 61 3.20 -8.80 12.44
C LYS A 61 3.66 -7.84 13.54
N LYS A 62 4.48 -8.32 14.47
CA LYS A 62 5.08 -7.51 15.55
C LYS A 62 5.82 -6.28 15.03
N LEU A 63 6.32 -6.34 13.79
CA LEU A 63 6.97 -5.21 13.14
C LEU A 63 6.01 -4.04 12.90
N VAL A 64 4.69 -4.20 12.91
CA VAL A 64 3.73 -3.11 12.62
C VAL A 64 2.53 -3.08 13.57
N ASP A 65 2.31 -4.14 14.35
CA ASP A 65 1.30 -4.20 15.39
C ASP A 65 1.44 -3.05 16.40
N GLY A 66 0.32 -2.41 16.73
CA GLY A 66 0.26 -1.30 17.67
C GLY A 66 1.00 -0.03 17.22
N PHE A 67 1.57 0.01 16.01
CA PHE A 67 2.22 1.20 15.50
C PHE A 67 1.19 2.24 15.04
N GLU A 68 1.22 3.42 15.64
CA GLU A 68 0.36 4.55 15.29
C GLU A 68 1.10 5.57 14.42
N ILE A 69 0.40 6.12 13.43
CA ILE A 69 0.94 7.11 12.48
C ILE A 69 0.58 8.51 13.00
N ASN A 70 1.55 9.22 13.54
CA ASN A 70 1.29 10.48 14.26
C ASN A 70 1.93 11.69 13.59
N SER A 71 3.16 11.54 13.10
CA SER A 71 3.95 12.63 12.53
C SER A 71 3.68 12.82 11.03
N LYS A 72 3.94 14.03 10.51
CA LYS A 72 3.85 14.30 9.07
C LYS A 72 4.77 13.38 8.24
N PRO A 73 6.05 13.14 8.60
CA PRO A 73 6.89 12.21 7.86
C PRO A 73 6.31 10.79 7.76
N GLU A 74 5.75 10.26 8.86
CA GLU A 74 5.11 8.94 8.86
C GLU A 74 3.87 8.90 7.97
N LYS A 75 3.03 9.95 8.01
CA LYS A 75 1.85 10.06 7.14
C LYS A 75 2.25 10.05 5.67
N ARG A 76 3.31 10.78 5.31
CA ARG A 76 3.86 10.78 3.94
C ARG A 76 4.33 9.39 3.53
N ASP A 77 5.08 8.71 4.40
CA ASP A 77 5.61 7.38 4.12
C ASP A 77 4.47 6.34 4.01
N TYR A 78 3.45 6.44 4.86
CA TYR A 78 2.24 5.63 4.75
C TYR A 78 1.50 5.84 3.43
N ILE A 79 1.28 7.10 3.01
CA ILE A 79 0.64 7.42 1.72
C ILE A 79 1.42 6.78 0.56
N ARG A 80 2.76 6.81 0.62
CA ARG A 80 3.61 6.18 -0.41
C ARG A 80 3.40 4.67 -0.45
N GLY A 81 3.49 3.99 0.69
CA GLY A 81 3.26 2.54 0.75
C GLY A 81 1.83 2.17 0.31
N TYR A 82 0.84 2.98 0.67
CA TYR A 82 -0.54 2.81 0.22
C TYR A 82 -0.67 2.93 -1.30
N PHE A 83 0.04 3.88 -1.90
CA PHE A 83 0.08 4.07 -3.35
C PHE A 83 0.82 2.92 -4.05
N ASP A 84 1.93 2.45 -3.51
CA ASP A 84 2.67 1.35 -4.12
C ASP A 84 1.90 0.01 -3.98
N ALA A 85 1.00 -0.11 -3.00
CA ALA A 85 0.09 -1.24 -2.84
C ALA A 85 -1.11 -1.23 -3.80
N ASP A 86 -1.85 -0.12 -3.86
CA ASP A 86 -3.17 -0.06 -4.54
C ASP A 86 -3.40 1.22 -5.35
N GLY A 87 -2.35 1.99 -5.55
CA GLY A 87 -2.33 3.20 -6.34
C GLY A 87 -2.18 2.94 -7.82
N SER A 88 -2.67 3.87 -8.63
CA SER A 88 -2.48 3.86 -10.06
C SER A 88 -2.45 5.27 -10.63
N VAL A 89 -1.78 5.41 -11.78
CA VAL A 89 -1.74 6.62 -12.60
C VAL A 89 -2.06 6.27 -14.05
N PRO A 90 -2.59 7.20 -14.85
CA PRO A 90 -2.76 6.99 -16.27
C PRO A 90 -1.46 6.60 -16.98
N LYS A 91 -1.55 5.62 -17.88
CA LYS A 91 -0.40 5.16 -18.69
C LYS A 91 -0.07 6.11 -19.85
N SER A 92 -1.08 6.76 -20.42
CA SER A 92 -0.91 7.69 -21.53
C SER A 92 -0.58 9.09 -20.99
N PRO A 93 0.40 9.79 -21.58
CA PRO A 93 0.67 11.18 -21.25
C PRO A 93 -0.39 12.14 -21.82
N ASP A 94 -1.23 11.69 -22.76
CA ASP A 94 -2.22 12.53 -23.47
C ASP A 94 -3.54 12.67 -22.72
N VAL A 95 -3.69 11.99 -21.58
CA VAL A 95 -4.89 12.09 -20.74
C VAL A 95 -4.63 12.95 -19.51
N ARG A 96 -5.71 13.45 -18.91
CA ARG A 96 -5.63 14.22 -17.66
C ARG A 96 -4.90 13.40 -16.60
N PHE A 97 -3.83 13.99 -16.05
CA PHE A 97 -3.11 13.40 -14.93
C PHE A 97 -4.01 13.29 -13.69
N TYR A 98 -4.11 12.09 -13.12
CA TYR A 98 -4.74 11.84 -11.84
C TYR A 98 -4.03 10.70 -11.10
N ILE A 99 -4.13 10.72 -9.77
CA ILE A 99 -3.76 9.60 -8.92
C ILE A 99 -5.06 8.93 -8.47
N TYR A 100 -5.10 7.61 -8.54
CA TYR A 100 -6.25 6.82 -8.14
C TYR A 100 -5.86 5.77 -7.11
N PHE A 101 -6.70 5.60 -6.09
CA PHE A 101 -6.58 4.54 -5.08
C PHE A 101 -7.82 3.63 -5.18
N ALA A 102 -7.59 2.33 -5.35
CA ALA A 102 -8.66 1.35 -5.52
C ALA A 102 -8.78 0.45 -4.28
N GLN A 103 -9.63 0.80 -3.32
CA GLN A 103 -9.74 0.03 -2.07
C GLN A 103 -11.18 -0.30 -1.67
N LYS A 104 -11.37 -1.52 -1.15
CA LYS A 104 -12.67 -2.02 -0.70
C LYS A 104 -13.06 -1.46 0.67
N ASP A 105 -12.08 -1.21 1.53
CA ASP A 105 -12.34 -0.59 2.83
C ASP A 105 -12.47 0.94 2.67
N ARG A 106 -13.66 1.44 2.97
CA ARG A 106 -13.96 2.87 2.92
C ARG A 106 -13.32 3.65 4.07
N LYS A 107 -13.04 3.03 5.21
CA LYS A 107 -12.36 3.68 6.34
C LYS A 107 -10.92 4.01 5.96
N ASP A 108 -10.22 3.07 5.33
CA ASP A 108 -8.83 3.25 4.89
C ASP A 108 -8.73 4.37 3.85
N LEU A 109 -9.64 4.41 2.87
CA LEU A 109 -9.72 5.51 1.91
C LEU A 109 -9.99 6.87 2.55
N ARG A 110 -10.73 6.93 3.66
CA ARG A 110 -10.95 8.19 4.39
C ARG A 110 -9.73 8.61 5.18
N GLU A 111 -8.99 7.66 5.74
CA GLU A 111 -7.76 7.93 6.47
C GLU A 111 -6.68 8.49 5.54
N VAL A 112 -6.40 7.81 4.42
CA VAL A 112 -5.41 8.31 3.45
C VAL A 112 -5.82 9.67 2.88
N ARG A 113 -7.12 9.89 2.64
CA ARG A 113 -7.65 11.20 2.25
C ARG A 113 -7.36 12.28 3.28
N LYS A 114 -7.59 12.01 4.57
CA LYS A 114 -7.30 12.97 5.65
C LYS A 114 -5.81 13.33 5.64
N PHE A 115 -4.93 12.33 5.51
CA PHE A 115 -3.49 12.58 5.45
C PHE A 115 -3.11 13.41 4.22
N LEU A 116 -3.66 13.13 3.04
CA LEU A 116 -3.44 13.93 1.82
C LEU A 116 -3.90 15.39 2.00
N GLU A 117 -5.06 15.61 2.61
CA GLU A 117 -5.59 16.95 2.89
C GLU A 117 -4.69 17.72 3.89
N GLU A 118 -4.04 17.06 4.84
CA GLU A 118 -3.03 17.69 5.71
C GLU A 118 -1.78 18.18 4.96
N PHE A 119 -1.50 17.59 3.79
CA PHE A 119 -0.48 18.05 2.84
C PHE A 119 -1.01 19.07 1.83
N LYS A 120 -2.26 19.52 1.99
CA LYS A 120 -2.95 20.43 1.06
C LYS A 120 -3.12 19.85 -0.35
N ILE A 121 -3.16 18.51 -0.45
CA ILE A 121 -3.46 17.82 -1.71
C ILE A 121 -4.97 17.68 -1.81
N GLU A 122 -5.54 18.28 -2.85
CA GLU A 122 -6.98 18.18 -3.11
C GLU A 122 -7.34 16.76 -3.55
N THR A 123 -8.43 16.22 -3.00
CA THR A 123 -8.89 14.87 -3.32
C THR A 123 -10.28 14.90 -3.95
N GLY A 124 -10.52 13.95 -4.85
CA GLY A 124 -11.81 13.77 -5.51
C GLY A 124 -12.89 13.20 -4.58
N LYS A 125 -14.05 12.88 -5.18
CA LYS A 125 -15.12 12.18 -4.49
C LYS A 125 -14.83 10.68 -4.46
N LEU A 126 -14.98 10.06 -3.30
CA LEU A 126 -14.99 8.60 -3.20
C LEU A 126 -16.19 8.05 -3.98
N HIS A 127 -15.91 7.16 -4.93
CA HIS A 127 -16.92 6.55 -5.76
C HIS A 127 -16.94 5.02 -5.54
N ARG A 128 -18.14 4.44 -5.59
CA ARG A 128 -18.32 2.98 -5.63
C ARG A 128 -18.82 2.62 -7.03
N PRO A 129 -17.92 2.20 -7.95
CA PRO A 129 -18.34 1.72 -9.26
C PRO A 129 -19.15 0.44 -9.07
N SER A 130 -20.41 0.45 -9.47
CA SER A 130 -21.23 -0.76 -9.56
C SER A 130 -22.31 -0.57 -10.61
N LYS A 131 -22.60 -1.61 -11.41
CA LYS A 131 -23.70 -1.59 -12.39
C LYS A 131 -25.06 -1.25 -11.76
N LYS A 132 -25.25 -1.56 -10.46
CA LYS A 132 -26.47 -1.25 -9.71
C LYS A 132 -26.57 0.22 -9.30
N SER A 133 -25.44 0.88 -9.02
CA SER A 133 -25.39 2.30 -8.62
C SER A 133 -25.15 3.25 -9.78
N ARG A 134 -24.64 2.75 -10.92
CA ARG A 134 -24.48 3.45 -12.20
C ARG A 134 -24.66 2.43 -13.36
N PRO A 135 -25.85 2.36 -13.97
CA PRO A 135 -26.15 1.42 -15.05
C PRO A 135 -25.27 1.60 -16.29
N ASP A 136 -24.81 2.84 -16.53
CA ASP A 136 -24.04 3.24 -17.72
C ASP A 136 -22.51 3.19 -17.51
N TYR A 137 -22.05 2.54 -16.44
CA TYR A 137 -20.62 2.28 -16.19
C TYR A 137 -20.16 0.98 -16.87
#